data_AF-A0A2H6H1V0-F1
#
_entry.id   AF-A0A2H6H1V0-F1
#
_cell.length_a   1.000
_cell.length_b   1.000
_cell.length_c   1.000
_cell.angle_alpha   90.00
_cell.angle_beta   90.00
_cell.angle_gamma   90.00
#
_symmetry.space_group_name_H-M   'P 1'
#
loop_
_entity.id
_entity.type
_entity.pdbx_description
1 polymer ?
#
loop_
_entity_poly.entity_id
_entity_poly.type
_entity_poly.pdbx_seq_one_letter_code
_entity_poly.pdbx_strand_id
1 'polypeptide(L)'
;MGLKRAGIFLGFLFLIIASIGFISADTCSVKTSCDALEYDIMHLSDTANAHGELESESFYSYSLCCDFGVGDTTCDGYNKVVGLSSDTNAHAETPENTNYNSNVCYESLNCTSSTDSCPGEYPIEMISLSSSTNAHLGNFSVYPEKICCKQSTFQRAYFADLNRNRITTSIEAIPGTTEVLLILKNSGLSQGTDVDFSIYEDDGLFGNDDIRTGADAITGVIDANLSSSVTWKITSEDIDSGGTELDDTYEFFFKVNGKNSENILNVTTLSETYCSGIGRCSDYKNESECENDVNTCNVAGSTVEANEGGGFVCGQVTTGADGCDIWSNCECIWEDEECMGNRVDVIDEVCSDEGGTPSKIGSCSYNENTTDDCADGFYMYSWIASYLWNPININTTPVSGPLWVLGGDGYWHYDPDGKEATCEGGSNQVICPAQIELPFFGYTNFIITVIVIVLLYIAMNQKKRRH
;
A
#
# COMPACT_ATOMS: atom_id res chain seq x y z
N MET A 1 13.27 63.06 -14.87
CA MET A 1 12.57 61.83 -15.35
C MET A 1 13.43 60.56 -15.32
N GLY A 2 14.74 60.60 -15.03
CA GLY A 2 15.60 59.39 -15.02
C GLY A 2 15.45 58.46 -13.81
N LEU A 3 15.26 58.98 -12.59
CA LEU A 3 15.24 58.15 -11.38
C LEU A 3 14.03 57.19 -11.26
N LYS A 4 12.86 57.55 -11.81
CA LYS A 4 11.65 56.70 -11.72
C LYS A 4 11.72 55.45 -12.62
N ARG A 5 12.53 55.47 -13.69
CA ARG A 5 12.68 54.32 -14.60
C ARG A 5 13.69 53.29 -14.07
N ALA A 6 14.70 53.74 -13.34
CA ALA A 6 15.68 52.83 -12.71
C ALA A 6 15.07 51.99 -11.58
N GLY A 7 14.18 52.58 -10.77
CA GLY A 7 13.51 51.86 -9.67
C GLY A 7 12.57 50.75 -10.14
N ILE A 8 11.87 50.94 -11.26
CA ILE A 8 10.98 49.91 -11.83
C ILE A 8 11.80 48.74 -12.39
N PHE A 9 12.94 49.01 -13.03
CA PHE A 9 13.81 47.96 -13.56
C PHE A 9 14.47 47.13 -12.44
N LEU A 10 14.93 47.79 -11.37
CA LEU A 10 15.46 47.11 -10.17
C LEU A 10 14.40 46.28 -9.43
N GLY A 11 13.17 46.78 -9.33
CA GLY A 11 12.06 46.04 -8.75
C GLY A 11 11.70 44.80 -9.57
N PHE A 12 11.66 44.90 -10.90
CA PHE A 12 11.38 43.78 -11.79
C PHE A 12 12.51 42.74 -11.78
N LEU A 13 13.77 43.18 -11.70
CA LEU A 13 14.93 42.29 -11.58
C LEU A 13 14.94 41.54 -10.24
N PHE A 14 14.62 42.21 -9.13
CA PHE A 14 14.50 41.58 -7.82
C PHE A 14 13.34 40.57 -7.79
N LEU A 15 12.23 40.88 -8.46
CA LEU A 15 11.08 39.98 -8.56
C LEU A 15 11.41 38.76 -9.41
N ILE A 16 12.14 38.93 -10.52
CA ILE A 16 12.68 37.81 -11.32
C ILE A 16 13.59 36.94 -10.46
N ILE A 17 14.59 37.51 -9.79
CA ILE A 17 15.54 36.77 -8.94
C ILE A 17 14.84 36.06 -7.78
N ALA A 18 13.82 36.68 -7.17
CA ALA A 18 13.02 36.06 -6.11
C ALA A 18 12.06 34.97 -6.62
N SER A 19 11.72 34.99 -7.92
CA SER A 19 10.91 33.97 -8.57
C SER A 19 11.73 32.86 -9.26
N ILE A 20 13.06 32.97 -9.29
CA ILE A 20 13.90 31.80 -9.54
C ILE A 20 13.86 31.02 -8.23
N GLY A 21 12.85 30.16 -8.08
CA GLY A 21 12.88 29.14 -7.04
C GLY A 21 14.23 28.44 -7.09
N PHE A 22 14.79 28.12 -5.92
CA PHE A 22 16.00 27.32 -5.86
C PHE A 22 15.72 26.03 -6.63
N ILE A 23 16.26 25.93 -7.85
CA ILE A 23 16.28 24.66 -8.57
C ILE A 23 17.29 23.85 -7.76
N SER A 24 16.81 23.04 -6.82
CA SER A 24 17.66 22.01 -6.23
C SER A 24 18.08 21.13 -7.38
N ALA A 25 19.39 20.92 -7.52
CA ALA A 25 19.85 19.87 -8.40
C ALA A 25 19.69 18.57 -7.61
N ASP A 26 19.01 17.58 -8.19
CA ASP A 26 18.97 16.22 -7.65
C ASP A 26 20.42 15.79 -7.32
N THR A 27 20.72 15.63 -6.03
CA THR A 27 22.05 15.30 -5.54
C THR A 27 22.01 14.08 -4.64
N CYS A 28 23.04 13.26 -4.75
CA CYS A 28 23.26 12.15 -3.85
C CYS A 28 24.67 12.22 -3.27
N SER A 29 24.83 11.81 -2.02
CA SER A 29 26.15 11.76 -1.38
C SER A 29 26.21 10.75 -0.25
N VAL A 30 27.41 10.22 -0.03
CA VAL A 30 27.67 9.29 1.08
C VAL A 30 27.95 10.09 2.34
N LYS A 31 27.14 9.87 3.38
CA LYS A 31 27.22 10.55 4.69
C LYS A 31 27.09 9.51 5.81
N THR A 32 27.20 9.92 7.07
CA THR A 32 27.00 9.01 8.22
C THR A 32 25.53 8.79 8.59
N SER A 33 24.65 9.63 8.05
CA SER A 33 23.20 9.59 8.18
C SER A 33 22.63 10.54 7.12
N CYS A 34 21.42 10.27 6.64
CA CYS A 34 20.71 11.16 5.74
C CYS A 34 20.11 12.35 6.52
N ASP A 35 20.05 13.51 5.86
CA ASP A 35 19.35 14.67 6.43
C ASP A 35 17.82 14.47 6.30
N ALA A 36 17.02 15.26 7.01
CA ALA A 36 15.55 15.15 7.06
C ALA A 36 14.79 15.22 5.73
N LEU A 37 15.47 15.67 4.67
CA LEU A 37 14.92 15.81 3.32
C LEU A 37 15.66 14.91 2.33
N GLU A 38 16.48 13.99 2.82
CA GLU A 38 17.23 13.03 2.05
C GLU A 38 16.80 11.61 2.41
N TYR A 39 16.78 10.73 1.42
CA TYR A 39 16.37 9.34 1.59
C TYR A 39 17.57 8.40 1.57
N ASP A 40 17.52 7.36 2.41
CA ASP A 40 18.56 6.33 2.47
C ASP A 40 18.36 5.29 1.36
N ILE A 41 19.41 5.04 0.58
CA ILE A 41 19.36 4.13 -0.56
C ILE A 41 20.11 2.83 -0.27
N MET A 42 21.24 2.92 0.45
CA MET A 42 22.10 1.78 0.76
C MET A 42 23.18 2.21 1.74
N HIS A 43 23.74 1.24 2.48
CA HIS A 43 24.84 1.52 3.40
C HIS A 43 26.21 1.05 2.89
N LEU A 44 27.26 1.72 3.36
CA LEU A 44 28.66 1.50 3.02
C LEU A 44 29.52 1.38 4.29
N SER A 45 30.42 0.41 4.33
CA SER A 45 31.29 0.19 5.49
C SER A 45 32.29 1.34 5.75
N ASP A 46 32.59 2.14 4.73
CA ASP A 46 33.49 3.32 4.77
C ASP A 46 33.18 4.23 3.56
N THR A 47 33.85 5.38 3.47
CA THR A 47 33.76 6.30 2.32
C THR A 47 34.63 5.89 1.12
N ALA A 48 35.54 4.93 1.31
CA ALA A 48 36.41 4.38 0.28
C ALA A 48 36.79 2.93 0.62
N ASN A 49 37.03 2.10 -0.39
CA ASN A 49 37.30 0.67 -0.20
C ASN A 49 36.23 -0.04 0.63
N ALA A 50 34.99 0.41 0.47
CA ALA A 50 33.86 -0.04 1.25
C ALA A 50 33.28 -1.33 0.68
N HIS A 51 32.62 -2.07 1.57
CA HIS A 51 31.63 -3.06 1.21
C HIS A 51 30.25 -2.41 1.33
N GLY A 52 29.28 -2.93 0.58
CA GLY A 52 27.91 -2.42 0.57
C GLY A 52 26.95 -3.35 1.29
N GLU A 53 25.81 -2.79 1.71
CA GLU A 53 24.63 -3.53 2.15
C GLU A 53 23.35 -2.81 1.72
N LEU A 54 22.23 -3.55 1.71
CA LEU A 54 20.91 -2.98 1.43
C LEU A 54 20.51 -1.97 2.52
N GLU A 55 19.58 -1.08 2.20
CA GLU A 55 18.99 -0.11 3.14
C GLU A 55 18.30 -0.79 4.33
N SER A 56 17.80 -2.00 4.13
CA SER A 56 17.15 -2.80 5.18
C SER A 56 18.13 -3.36 6.23
N GLU A 57 19.44 -3.32 5.96
CA GLU A 57 20.49 -3.77 6.87
C GLU A 57 21.03 -2.61 7.70
N SER A 58 21.68 -2.87 8.83
CA SER A 58 22.14 -1.79 9.74
C SER A 58 23.54 -2.02 10.32
N PHE A 59 24.43 -2.72 9.59
CA PHE A 59 25.78 -3.02 10.07
C PHE A 59 26.77 -1.88 9.80
N TYR A 60 26.47 -1.01 8.85
CA TYR A 60 27.36 0.05 8.39
C TYR A 60 26.88 1.44 8.78
N SER A 61 27.85 2.31 9.05
CA SER A 61 27.61 3.66 9.60
C SER A 61 27.61 4.76 8.55
N TYR A 62 27.69 4.42 7.26
CA TYR A 62 27.57 5.38 6.17
C TYR A 62 26.42 4.99 5.26
N SER A 63 25.65 5.97 4.81
CA SER A 63 24.49 5.84 3.95
C SER A 63 24.71 6.64 2.67
N LEU A 64 24.26 6.12 1.53
CA LEU A 64 24.08 6.90 0.31
C LEU A 64 22.73 7.61 0.39
N CYS A 65 22.77 8.93 0.54
CA CYS A 65 21.59 9.76 0.75
C CYS A 65 21.29 10.60 -0.49
N CYS A 66 20.04 10.70 -0.91
CA CYS A 66 19.60 11.56 -2.04
C CYS A 66 18.50 12.53 -1.62
N ASP A 67 18.58 13.79 -2.06
CA ASP A 67 17.66 14.88 -1.66
C ASP A 67 16.38 15.00 -2.51
N PHE A 68 15.97 13.92 -3.16
CA PHE A 68 14.84 13.88 -4.08
C PHE A 68 14.17 12.51 -4.06
N GLY A 69 12.89 12.45 -4.42
CA GLY A 69 12.10 11.21 -4.41
C GLY A 69 11.17 11.12 -3.21
N VAL A 70 10.79 9.91 -2.86
CA VAL A 70 9.98 9.54 -1.69
C VAL A 70 10.62 8.44 -0.83
N GLY A 71 11.74 7.85 -1.26
CA GLY A 71 12.42 6.77 -0.54
C GLY A 71 12.18 5.37 -1.12
N ASP A 72 11.49 5.24 -2.27
CA ASP A 72 11.11 3.91 -2.81
C ASP A 72 12.34 3.13 -3.29
N THR A 73 12.84 2.19 -2.49
CA THR A 73 13.96 1.28 -2.83
C THR A 73 13.51 0.00 -3.52
N THR A 74 12.21 -0.15 -3.85
CA THR A 74 11.68 -1.38 -4.43
C THR A 74 12.20 -1.61 -5.85
N CYS A 75 12.87 -2.73 -6.08
CA CYS A 75 13.36 -3.07 -7.41
C CYS A 75 12.24 -3.44 -8.38
N ASP A 76 12.13 -2.70 -9.49
CA ASP A 76 11.15 -2.94 -10.56
C ASP A 76 11.75 -3.55 -11.84
N GLY A 77 13.06 -3.80 -11.82
CA GLY A 77 13.85 -4.31 -12.95
C GLY A 77 14.43 -3.24 -13.86
N TYR A 78 14.07 -1.97 -13.68
CA TYR A 78 14.55 -0.81 -14.46
C TYR A 78 15.27 0.23 -13.60
N ASN A 79 15.00 0.25 -12.29
CA ASN A 79 15.53 1.21 -11.32
C ASN A 79 16.76 0.76 -10.54
N LYS A 80 17.50 -0.23 -11.06
CA LYS A 80 18.74 -0.71 -10.45
C LYS A 80 19.79 0.40 -10.46
N VAL A 81 20.29 0.74 -9.26
CA VAL A 81 21.44 1.64 -9.05
C VAL A 81 22.73 0.83 -9.13
N VAL A 82 22.85 -0.25 -8.36
CA VAL A 82 23.98 -1.20 -8.37
C VAL A 82 23.52 -2.61 -8.00
N GLY A 83 24.31 -3.63 -8.35
CA GLY A 83 24.13 -5.00 -7.85
C GLY A 83 25.12 -5.31 -6.73
N LEU A 84 24.70 -6.03 -5.70
CA LEU A 84 25.48 -6.46 -4.54
C LEU A 84 25.62 -7.98 -4.47
N SER A 85 26.82 -8.49 -4.21
CA SER A 85 27.08 -9.94 -4.14
C SER A 85 26.31 -10.69 -3.04
N SER A 86 25.79 -9.96 -2.06
CA SER A 86 25.01 -10.41 -0.90
C SER A 86 24.26 -9.21 -0.29
N ASP A 87 23.36 -9.43 0.66
CA ASP A 87 22.57 -8.34 1.26
C ASP A 87 23.39 -7.45 2.20
N THR A 88 24.45 -7.99 2.81
CA THR A 88 25.47 -7.24 3.56
C THR A 88 26.88 -7.71 3.23
N ASN A 89 27.90 -6.94 3.60
CA ASN A 89 29.31 -7.23 3.38
C ASN A 89 29.65 -7.57 1.92
N ALA A 90 28.96 -6.89 1.02
CA ALA A 90 28.96 -7.22 -0.39
C ALA A 90 29.99 -6.42 -1.18
N HIS A 91 30.54 -7.06 -2.21
CA HIS A 91 31.10 -6.34 -3.33
C HIS A 91 29.98 -5.90 -4.27
N ALA A 92 30.26 -4.90 -5.11
CA ALA A 92 29.30 -4.36 -6.04
C ALA A 92 29.63 -4.66 -7.51
N GLU A 93 28.63 -4.51 -8.36
CA GLU A 93 28.75 -4.45 -9.81
C GLU A 93 27.89 -3.33 -10.38
N THR A 94 28.26 -2.88 -11.58
CA THR A 94 27.53 -1.83 -12.29
C THR A 94 26.10 -2.27 -12.63
N PRO A 95 25.16 -1.33 -12.77
CA PRO A 95 23.75 -1.64 -13.04
C PRO A 95 23.51 -2.48 -14.31
N GLU A 96 24.41 -2.46 -15.29
CA GLU A 96 24.30 -3.26 -16.52
C GLU A 96 24.63 -4.75 -16.32
N ASN A 97 25.30 -5.11 -15.23
CA ASN A 97 25.64 -6.50 -14.91
C ASN A 97 24.50 -7.19 -14.15
N THR A 98 24.44 -8.52 -14.29
CA THR A 98 23.39 -9.36 -13.69
C THR A 98 24.00 -10.59 -12.98
N ASN A 99 25.25 -10.50 -12.51
CA ASN A 99 25.87 -11.63 -11.79
C ASN A 99 25.38 -11.70 -10.35
N TYR A 100 24.90 -10.58 -9.82
CA TYR A 100 24.46 -10.41 -8.44
C TYR A 100 22.94 -10.28 -8.35
N ASN A 101 22.34 -11.00 -7.40
CA ASN A 101 20.88 -11.09 -7.25
C ASN A 101 20.33 -10.03 -6.28
N SER A 102 21.12 -9.59 -5.32
CA SER A 102 20.75 -8.49 -4.42
C SER A 102 20.98 -7.19 -5.18
N ASN A 103 19.93 -6.42 -5.44
CA ASN A 103 20.03 -5.17 -6.18
C ASN A 103 19.67 -4.01 -5.25
N VAL A 104 20.43 -2.93 -5.33
CA VAL A 104 20.06 -1.64 -4.77
C VAL A 104 19.28 -0.92 -5.85
N CYS A 105 18.06 -0.52 -5.55
CA CYS A 105 17.18 0.18 -6.46
C CYS A 105 16.71 1.49 -5.82
N TYR A 106 16.35 2.47 -6.65
CA TYR A 106 15.85 3.73 -6.12
C TYR A 106 14.92 4.41 -7.10
N GLU A 107 13.72 4.73 -6.61
CA GLU A 107 12.70 5.48 -7.30
C GLU A 107 12.46 4.92 -8.71
N SER A 108 12.33 5.82 -9.66
CA SER A 108 12.39 5.51 -11.08
C SER A 108 13.70 5.99 -11.68
N LEU A 109 14.84 5.78 -11.02
CA LEU A 109 16.12 6.12 -11.65
C LEU A 109 16.41 5.18 -12.82
N ASN A 110 17.11 5.69 -13.83
CA ASN A 110 17.78 4.87 -14.82
C ASN A 110 19.26 5.15 -14.70
N CYS A 111 20.02 4.14 -14.31
CA CYS A 111 21.43 4.27 -13.98
C CYS A 111 22.31 3.56 -15.00
N THR A 112 23.50 4.11 -15.21
CA THR A 112 24.56 3.56 -16.04
C THR A 112 25.91 3.78 -15.38
N SER A 113 26.93 3.07 -15.84
CA SER A 113 28.31 3.34 -15.44
C SER A 113 29.07 4.16 -16.49
N SER A 114 29.98 5.02 -16.01
CA SER A 114 30.89 5.79 -16.86
C SER A 114 32.28 5.87 -16.25
N THR A 115 33.27 6.22 -17.07
CA THR A 115 34.62 6.48 -16.58
C THR A 115 34.81 7.98 -16.30
N ASP A 116 35.41 8.28 -15.16
CA ASP A 116 35.84 9.59 -14.65
C ASP A 116 34.73 10.59 -14.25
N SER A 117 33.63 10.71 -15.02
CA SER A 117 32.55 11.68 -14.75
C SER A 117 31.22 11.25 -15.35
N CYS A 118 30.13 11.77 -14.82
CA CYS A 118 28.81 11.47 -15.35
C CYS A 118 28.55 12.09 -16.73
N PRO A 119 27.97 11.33 -17.69
CA PRO A 119 27.49 11.89 -18.94
C PRO A 119 26.40 12.95 -18.68
N GLY A 120 26.30 13.97 -19.54
CA GLY A 120 25.27 15.01 -19.37
C GLY A 120 23.83 14.50 -19.47
N GLU A 121 23.61 13.30 -20.00
CA GLU A 121 22.30 12.62 -20.02
C GLU A 121 21.96 11.95 -18.68
N TYR A 122 22.97 11.65 -17.85
CA TYR A 122 22.87 10.98 -16.55
C TYR A 122 23.48 11.88 -15.46
N PRO A 123 22.88 13.04 -15.17
CA PRO A 123 23.54 14.08 -14.38
C PRO A 123 23.63 13.77 -12.87
N ILE A 124 22.92 12.75 -12.38
CA ILE A 124 22.85 12.43 -10.96
C ILE A 124 24.05 11.55 -10.59
N GLU A 125 24.93 12.07 -9.75
CA GLU A 125 26.13 11.39 -9.26
C GLU A 125 25.77 10.52 -8.04
N MET A 126 25.91 9.19 -8.12
CA MET A 126 25.57 8.30 -7.00
C MET A 126 26.80 7.94 -6.17
N ILE A 127 27.61 7.01 -6.68
CA ILE A 127 28.79 6.43 -6.01
C ILE A 127 29.85 6.08 -7.07
N SER A 128 31.00 5.57 -6.64
CA SER A 128 32.01 5.02 -7.54
C SER A 128 32.43 3.61 -7.15
N LEU A 129 32.85 2.83 -8.15
CA LEU A 129 33.25 1.43 -8.02
C LEU A 129 34.71 1.22 -8.43
N SER A 130 35.44 0.34 -7.75
CA SER A 130 36.83 0.03 -8.10
C SER A 130 36.99 -0.71 -9.44
N SER A 131 35.92 -1.35 -9.93
CA SER A 131 35.83 -2.14 -11.16
C SER A 131 34.35 -2.28 -11.58
N SER A 132 34.06 -2.86 -12.74
CA SER A 132 32.66 -3.04 -13.18
C SER A 132 31.90 -4.19 -12.48
N THR A 133 32.62 -5.11 -11.83
CA THR A 133 32.09 -6.21 -11.02
C THR A 133 33.09 -6.57 -9.93
N ASN A 134 32.66 -7.28 -8.89
CA ASN A 134 33.45 -7.63 -7.72
C ASN A 134 34.23 -6.41 -7.17
N ALA A 135 33.55 -5.26 -7.16
CA ALA A 135 34.13 -3.98 -6.88
C ALA A 135 33.93 -3.58 -5.42
N HIS A 136 34.91 -2.86 -4.88
CA HIS A 136 34.70 -2.06 -3.69
C HIS A 136 33.96 -0.78 -4.05
N LEU A 137 33.17 -0.26 -3.11
CA LEU A 137 32.43 0.98 -3.26
C LEU A 137 33.17 2.15 -2.59
N GLY A 138 32.82 3.36 -2.97
CA GLY A 138 33.24 4.56 -2.28
C GLY A 138 32.47 5.78 -2.77
N ASN A 139 32.71 6.93 -2.13
CA ASN A 139 32.14 8.20 -2.55
C ASN A 139 32.38 8.42 -4.04
N PHE A 140 31.52 9.21 -4.69
CA PHE A 140 31.57 9.43 -6.13
C PHE A 140 32.96 9.78 -6.67
N SER A 141 33.80 10.49 -5.91
CA SER A 141 35.16 10.89 -6.35
C SER A 141 36.27 9.84 -6.18
N VAL A 142 36.03 8.68 -5.54
CA VAL A 142 37.10 7.76 -5.10
C VAL A 142 37.67 6.91 -6.23
N TYR A 143 36.81 6.30 -7.04
CA TYR A 143 37.21 5.38 -8.10
C TYR A 143 36.87 5.88 -9.50
N PRO A 144 37.55 5.39 -10.57
CA PRO A 144 37.27 5.83 -11.93
C PRO A 144 35.89 5.42 -12.46
N GLU A 145 35.36 4.25 -12.08
CA GLU A 145 34.03 3.80 -12.51
C GLU A 145 32.97 4.55 -11.69
N LYS A 146 32.16 5.37 -12.35
CA LYS A 146 31.11 6.21 -11.75
C LYS A 146 29.75 5.58 -11.99
N ILE A 147 28.91 5.57 -10.97
CA ILE A 147 27.48 5.25 -11.13
C ILE A 147 26.73 6.55 -11.28
N CYS A 148 26.07 6.68 -12.43
CA CYS A 148 25.42 7.90 -12.88
C CYS A 148 23.99 7.61 -13.25
N CYS A 149 23.05 8.41 -12.75
CA CYS A 149 21.64 8.19 -12.96
C CYS A 149 20.95 9.39 -13.60
N LYS A 150 19.75 9.15 -14.10
CA LYS A 150 18.77 10.16 -14.48
C LYS A 150 17.40 9.72 -14.02
N GLN A 151 16.49 10.67 -13.83
CA GLN A 151 15.08 10.35 -13.72
C GLN A 151 14.63 9.59 -14.96
N SER A 152 14.03 8.42 -14.78
CA SER A 152 13.51 7.63 -15.88
C SER A 152 12.34 8.38 -16.51
N THR A 153 12.42 8.59 -17.82
CA THR A 153 11.27 9.03 -18.61
C THR A 153 10.38 7.86 -19.01
N PHE A 154 10.68 6.65 -18.52
CA PHE A 154 9.88 5.48 -18.81
C PHE A 154 8.62 5.54 -17.94
N GLN A 155 7.57 6.07 -18.55
CA GLN A 155 6.23 6.04 -17.98
C GLN A 155 5.80 4.60 -17.71
N ARG A 156 5.11 4.32 -16.60
CA ARG A 156 4.61 2.99 -16.25
C ARG A 156 3.17 3.08 -15.78
N ALA A 157 2.37 2.09 -16.13
CA ALA A 157 0.99 1.97 -15.67
C ALA A 157 0.79 0.55 -15.13
N TYR A 158 0.27 0.38 -13.92
CA TYR A 158 0.05 -0.96 -13.34
C TYR A 158 -1.02 -0.94 -12.24
N PHE A 159 -1.54 -2.13 -11.92
CA PHE A 159 -2.44 -2.34 -10.79
C PHE A 159 -1.64 -2.63 -9.51
N ALA A 160 -2.11 -2.13 -8.38
CA ALA A 160 -1.56 -2.43 -7.07
C ALA A 160 -2.67 -2.69 -6.03
N ASP A 161 -2.34 -3.38 -4.95
CA ASP A 161 -3.22 -3.49 -3.79
C ASP A 161 -3.27 -2.15 -3.03
N LEU A 162 -4.07 -2.06 -1.97
CA LEU A 162 -4.17 -0.85 -1.14
C LEU A 162 -2.87 -0.55 -0.37
N ASN A 163 -1.98 -1.54 -0.23
CA ASN A 163 -0.64 -1.40 0.33
C ASN A 163 0.40 -0.97 -0.74
N ARG A 164 -0.04 -0.64 -1.96
CA ARG A 164 0.79 -0.26 -3.11
C ARG A 164 1.72 -1.36 -3.63
N ASN A 165 1.56 -2.60 -3.16
CA ASN A 165 2.26 -3.73 -3.75
C ASN A 165 1.67 -3.99 -5.13
N ARG A 166 2.54 -4.16 -6.12
CA ARG A 166 2.09 -4.43 -7.47
C ARG A 166 1.35 -5.77 -7.54
N ILE A 167 0.14 -5.75 -8.09
CA ILE A 167 -0.60 -6.96 -8.40
C ILE A 167 -0.06 -7.50 -9.72
N THR A 168 0.53 -8.69 -9.67
CA THR A 168 1.12 -9.37 -10.84
C THR A 168 0.39 -10.65 -11.22
N THR A 169 -0.60 -11.03 -10.42
CA THR A 169 -1.37 -12.28 -10.51
C THR A 169 -2.87 -11.98 -10.48
N SER A 170 -3.67 -13.03 -10.48
CA SER A 170 -5.11 -12.94 -10.31
C SER A 170 -5.50 -12.51 -8.89
N ILE A 171 -6.68 -11.92 -8.76
CA ILE A 171 -7.35 -11.64 -7.49
C ILE A 171 -8.76 -12.24 -7.50
N GLU A 172 -9.29 -12.50 -6.31
CA GLU A 172 -10.72 -12.74 -6.11
C GLU A 172 -11.38 -11.39 -5.75
N ALA A 173 -12.51 -11.07 -6.38
CA ALA A 173 -13.21 -9.83 -6.11
C ALA A 173 -14.67 -10.05 -5.75
N ILE A 174 -15.14 -9.28 -4.77
CA ILE A 174 -16.55 -9.15 -4.43
C ILE A 174 -17.02 -7.82 -4.98
N PRO A 175 -17.89 -7.83 -6.01
CA PRO A 175 -18.40 -6.60 -6.59
C PRO A 175 -19.06 -5.70 -5.54
N GLY A 176 -18.67 -4.43 -5.52
CA GLY A 176 -19.11 -3.45 -4.54
C GLY A 176 -18.33 -3.45 -3.22
N THR A 177 -17.29 -4.28 -3.09
CA THR A 177 -16.41 -4.33 -1.90
C THR A 177 -14.94 -4.21 -2.26
N THR A 178 -14.44 -5.02 -3.18
CA THR A 178 -13.00 -5.08 -3.51
C THR A 178 -12.50 -3.80 -4.19
N GLU A 179 -11.35 -3.30 -3.74
CA GLU A 179 -10.70 -2.11 -4.26
C GLU A 179 -9.25 -2.40 -4.68
N VAL A 180 -8.81 -1.77 -5.77
CA VAL A 180 -7.42 -1.82 -6.26
C VAL A 180 -6.94 -0.41 -6.63
N LEU A 181 -5.63 -0.19 -6.60
CA LEU A 181 -5.02 1.04 -7.07
C LEU A 181 -4.65 0.93 -8.56
N LEU A 182 -4.97 1.98 -9.32
CA LEU A 182 -4.50 2.22 -10.68
C LEU A 182 -3.37 3.24 -10.60
N ILE A 183 -2.14 2.83 -10.91
CA ILE A 183 -0.96 3.66 -10.73
C ILE A 183 -0.36 4.03 -12.09
N LEU A 184 -0.08 5.32 -12.27
CA LEU A 184 0.76 5.89 -13.33
C LEU A 184 2.05 6.45 -12.72
N LYS A 185 3.20 5.85 -12.99
CA LYS A 185 4.53 6.39 -12.61
C LYS A 185 5.21 7.08 -13.79
N ASN A 186 6.01 8.12 -13.52
CA ASN A 186 6.77 8.91 -14.49
C ASN A 186 5.93 9.36 -15.69
N SER A 187 4.80 10.00 -15.40
CA SER A 187 3.82 10.40 -16.42
C SER A 187 4.43 11.23 -17.55
N GLY A 188 5.53 11.93 -17.30
CA GLY A 188 6.10 12.93 -18.22
C GLY A 188 5.24 14.19 -18.33
N LEU A 189 4.22 14.32 -17.48
CA LEU A 189 3.33 15.46 -17.38
C LEU A 189 3.75 16.35 -16.20
N SER A 190 3.35 17.62 -16.23
CA SER A 190 3.58 18.52 -15.10
C SER A 190 2.71 18.16 -13.89
N GLN A 191 3.22 18.39 -12.67
CA GLN A 191 2.42 18.35 -11.45
C GLN A 191 1.11 19.17 -11.60
N GLY A 192 0.01 18.65 -11.09
CA GLY A 192 -1.32 19.24 -11.16
C GLY A 192 -2.06 18.99 -12.47
N THR A 193 -1.50 18.20 -13.39
CA THR A 193 -2.21 17.80 -14.61
C THR A 193 -3.23 16.71 -14.29
N ASP A 194 -4.48 16.87 -14.75
CA ASP A 194 -5.49 15.83 -14.66
C ASP A 194 -5.21 14.70 -15.66
N VAL A 195 -5.45 13.44 -15.25
CA VAL A 195 -5.32 12.25 -16.08
C VAL A 195 -6.52 11.32 -15.92
N ASP A 196 -6.93 10.71 -17.02
CA ASP A 196 -8.04 9.75 -17.05
C ASP A 196 -7.51 8.32 -17.12
N PHE A 197 -7.93 7.48 -16.18
CA PHE A 197 -7.71 6.05 -16.14
C PHE A 197 -8.92 5.36 -16.75
N SER A 198 -8.80 4.98 -18.02
CA SER A 198 -9.85 4.26 -18.74
C SER A 198 -9.68 2.75 -18.58
N ILE A 199 -10.68 2.05 -18.06
CA ILE A 199 -10.62 0.60 -17.78
C ILE A 199 -11.35 -0.17 -18.87
N TYR A 200 -10.76 -1.29 -19.27
CA TYR A 200 -11.24 -2.20 -20.31
C TYR A 200 -11.15 -3.64 -19.81
N GLU A 201 -12.00 -4.49 -20.35
CA GLU A 201 -11.92 -5.95 -20.27
C GLU A 201 -11.34 -6.47 -21.61
N ASP A 202 -10.54 -7.55 -21.60
CA ASP A 202 -9.84 -8.06 -22.79
C ASP A 202 -10.37 -9.43 -23.26
N ASP A 203 -11.41 -9.44 -24.10
CA ASP A 203 -11.92 -10.66 -24.79
C ASP A 203 -10.93 -11.28 -25.83
N GLY A 204 -9.70 -10.80 -25.90
CA GLY A 204 -8.66 -11.24 -26.82
C GLY A 204 -8.99 -10.95 -28.30
N LEU A 205 -9.51 -11.95 -29.02
CA LEU A 205 -9.76 -11.82 -30.48
C LEU A 205 -11.08 -11.11 -30.83
N PHE A 206 -11.98 -10.94 -29.87
CA PHE A 206 -13.34 -10.45 -30.13
C PHE A 206 -13.51 -8.94 -29.91
N GLY A 207 -12.52 -8.28 -29.31
CA GLY A 207 -12.57 -6.87 -28.96
C GLY A 207 -12.16 -6.69 -27.50
N ASN A 208 -12.39 -5.50 -26.99
CA ASN A 208 -12.23 -5.18 -25.58
C ASN A 208 -13.49 -4.44 -25.18
N ASP A 209 -14.09 -4.81 -24.05
CA ASP A 209 -15.27 -4.13 -23.55
C ASP A 209 -14.88 -2.85 -22.79
N ASP A 210 -15.66 -1.79 -22.98
CA ASP A 210 -15.46 -0.49 -22.33
C ASP A 210 -16.09 -0.54 -20.93
N ILE A 211 -15.28 -0.61 -19.88
CA ILE A 211 -15.75 -0.75 -18.49
C ILE A 211 -15.93 0.61 -17.81
N ARG A 212 -14.86 1.40 -17.78
CA ARG A 212 -14.85 2.78 -17.25
C ARG A 212 -14.12 3.68 -18.21
N THR A 213 -14.79 4.19 -19.24
CA THR A 213 -14.14 5.01 -20.28
C THR A 213 -14.87 6.34 -20.49
N GLY A 214 -14.20 7.27 -21.18
CA GLY A 214 -14.79 8.57 -21.51
C GLY A 214 -15.20 9.37 -20.27
N ALA A 215 -16.50 9.69 -20.17
CA ALA A 215 -17.01 10.46 -19.04
C ALA A 215 -17.07 9.66 -17.72
N ASP A 216 -17.01 8.34 -17.80
CA ASP A 216 -17.04 7.41 -16.66
C ASP A 216 -15.63 6.92 -16.28
N ALA A 217 -14.58 7.41 -16.94
CA ALA A 217 -13.20 7.10 -16.58
C ALA A 217 -12.87 7.64 -15.19
N ILE A 218 -12.03 6.91 -14.45
CA ILE A 218 -11.58 7.34 -13.13
C ILE A 218 -10.51 8.43 -13.32
N THR A 219 -10.65 9.55 -12.62
CA THR A 219 -9.75 10.70 -12.80
C THR A 219 -8.76 10.80 -11.65
N GLY A 220 -7.51 11.12 -11.97
CA GLY A 220 -6.43 11.38 -11.02
C GLY A 220 -5.67 12.66 -11.38
N VAL A 221 -4.77 13.07 -10.50
CA VAL A 221 -3.95 14.28 -10.67
C VAL A 221 -2.48 13.92 -10.49
N ILE A 222 -1.64 14.43 -11.39
CA ILE A 222 -0.19 14.23 -11.30
C ILE A 222 0.37 14.93 -10.05
N ASP A 223 1.04 14.17 -9.20
CA ASP A 223 1.66 14.62 -7.96
C ASP A 223 3.07 15.22 -8.18
N ALA A 224 3.76 15.54 -7.09
CA ALA A 224 5.10 16.11 -7.12
C ALA A 224 6.15 15.12 -7.71
N ASN A 225 5.86 13.82 -7.64
CA ASN A 225 6.71 12.73 -8.15
C ASN A 225 6.38 12.38 -9.60
N LEU A 226 5.66 13.29 -10.29
CA LEU A 226 5.21 13.11 -11.66
C LEU A 226 4.38 11.84 -11.86
N SER A 227 3.70 11.38 -10.81
CA SER A 227 2.93 10.14 -10.76
C SER A 227 1.46 10.42 -10.42
N SER A 228 0.57 9.45 -10.61
CA SER A 228 -0.82 9.53 -10.16
C SER A 228 -1.26 8.14 -9.69
N SER A 229 -2.01 8.09 -8.60
CA SER A 229 -2.62 6.88 -8.08
C SER A 229 -4.08 7.15 -7.79
N VAL A 230 -4.97 6.28 -8.24
CA VAL A 230 -6.42 6.37 -7.99
C VAL A 230 -6.96 5.02 -7.57
N THR A 231 -7.96 5.01 -6.70
CA THR A 231 -8.63 3.77 -6.27
C THR A 231 -9.76 3.43 -7.24
N TRP A 232 -9.78 2.18 -7.71
CA TRP A 232 -10.91 1.58 -8.42
C TRP A 232 -11.59 0.57 -7.52
N LYS A 233 -12.85 0.85 -7.21
CA LYS A 233 -13.76 -0.10 -6.57
C LYS A 233 -14.49 -0.88 -7.64
N ILE A 234 -14.26 -2.19 -7.69
CA ILE A 234 -14.86 -3.08 -8.70
C ILE A 234 -16.35 -3.23 -8.36
N THR A 235 -17.25 -2.84 -9.26
CA THR A 235 -18.71 -2.87 -9.06
C THR A 235 -19.38 -3.97 -9.87
N SER A 236 -20.63 -4.31 -9.53
CA SER A 236 -21.41 -5.28 -10.33
C SER A 236 -21.66 -4.75 -11.74
N GLU A 237 -21.80 -3.42 -11.92
CA GLU A 237 -21.88 -2.83 -13.25
C GLU A 237 -20.59 -3.01 -14.07
N ASP A 238 -19.41 -3.01 -13.42
CA ASP A 238 -18.13 -3.25 -14.11
C ASP A 238 -18.06 -4.70 -14.62
N ILE A 239 -18.47 -5.66 -13.78
CA ILE A 239 -18.53 -7.08 -14.13
C ILE A 239 -19.55 -7.33 -15.25
N ASP A 240 -20.77 -6.81 -15.11
CA ASP A 240 -21.83 -6.96 -16.11
C ASP A 240 -21.45 -6.32 -17.46
N SER A 241 -20.64 -5.26 -17.44
CA SER A 241 -20.15 -4.58 -18.65
C SER A 241 -19.07 -5.37 -19.37
N GLY A 242 -18.33 -6.22 -18.66
CA GLY A 242 -17.36 -7.16 -19.24
C GLY A 242 -17.99 -8.42 -19.84
N GLY A 243 -19.32 -8.50 -19.94
CA GLY A 243 -19.98 -9.58 -20.65
C GLY A 243 -20.09 -10.89 -19.87
N THR A 244 -19.86 -12.02 -20.53
CA THR A 244 -20.03 -13.34 -19.92
C THR A 244 -18.79 -14.18 -20.20
N GLU A 245 -18.02 -14.39 -19.14
CA GLU A 245 -16.83 -15.22 -19.19
C GLU A 245 -17.15 -16.71 -19.06
N LEU A 246 -16.34 -17.55 -19.72
CA LEU A 246 -16.54 -19.01 -19.70
C LEU A 246 -16.09 -19.65 -18.39
N ASP A 247 -15.19 -18.98 -17.65
CA ASP A 247 -14.58 -19.44 -16.41
C ASP A 247 -14.75 -18.45 -15.25
N ASP A 248 -15.67 -17.49 -15.39
CA ASP A 248 -15.96 -16.43 -14.43
C ASP A 248 -14.71 -15.58 -14.05
N THR A 249 -13.69 -15.54 -14.92
CA THR A 249 -12.47 -14.76 -14.74
C THR A 249 -12.36 -13.67 -15.80
N TYR A 250 -12.39 -12.41 -15.35
CA TYR A 250 -12.33 -11.23 -16.21
C TYR A 250 -10.90 -10.73 -16.37
N GLU A 251 -10.53 -10.29 -17.57
CA GLU A 251 -9.15 -9.91 -17.92
C GLU A 251 -9.04 -8.38 -18.05
N PHE A 252 -8.96 -7.67 -16.92
CA PHE A 252 -8.97 -6.21 -16.94
C PHE A 252 -7.60 -5.59 -17.25
N PHE A 253 -7.61 -4.50 -17.98
CA PHE A 253 -6.46 -3.60 -18.13
C PHE A 253 -6.93 -2.15 -18.19
N PHE A 254 -6.04 -1.20 -17.92
CA PHE A 254 -6.40 0.22 -18.06
C PHE A 254 -5.46 0.96 -18.99
N LYS A 255 -5.95 2.07 -19.55
CA LYS A 255 -5.18 3.02 -20.33
C LYS A 255 -5.15 4.34 -19.61
N VAL A 256 -3.96 4.91 -19.47
CA VAL A 256 -3.76 6.24 -18.90
C VAL A 256 -2.66 6.94 -19.67
N ASN A 257 -2.87 8.21 -20.01
CA ASN A 257 -1.92 9.02 -20.79
C ASN A 257 -1.39 8.30 -22.07
N GLY A 258 -2.26 7.55 -22.76
CA GLY A 258 -1.92 6.84 -24.00
C GLY A 258 -1.13 5.54 -23.83
N LYS A 259 -0.92 5.07 -22.59
CA LYS A 259 -0.22 3.81 -22.29
C LYS A 259 -1.15 2.82 -21.60
N ASN A 260 -1.07 1.54 -21.99
CA ASN A 260 -1.76 0.45 -21.31
C ASN A 260 -1.05 0.10 -20.00
N SER A 261 -1.78 -0.45 -19.03
CA SER A 261 -1.19 -1.13 -17.89
C SER A 261 -0.26 -2.25 -18.36
N GLU A 262 0.84 -2.44 -17.65
CA GLU A 262 1.89 -3.40 -17.99
C GLU A 262 1.43 -4.85 -17.87
N ASN A 263 0.45 -5.10 -17.00
CA ASN A 263 -0.16 -6.40 -16.81
C ASN A 263 -1.68 -6.31 -16.92
N ILE A 264 -2.27 -7.45 -17.30
CA ILE A 264 -3.69 -7.74 -17.18
C ILE A 264 -3.93 -8.14 -15.71
N LEU A 265 -5.03 -7.66 -15.15
CA LEU A 265 -5.55 -8.04 -13.85
C LEU A 265 -6.64 -9.09 -14.06
N ASN A 266 -6.35 -10.33 -13.74
CA ASN A 266 -7.33 -11.40 -13.80
C ASN A 266 -8.19 -11.34 -12.53
N VAL A 267 -9.51 -11.22 -12.69
CA VAL A 267 -10.44 -11.08 -11.57
C VAL A 267 -11.45 -12.21 -11.60
N THR A 268 -11.42 -13.08 -10.61
CA THR A 268 -12.47 -14.08 -10.40
C THR A 268 -13.52 -13.51 -9.45
N THR A 269 -14.78 -13.47 -9.88
CA THR A 269 -15.85 -12.89 -9.05
C THR A 269 -16.35 -13.88 -8.01
N LEU A 270 -16.40 -13.44 -6.75
CA LEU A 270 -17.07 -14.15 -5.67
C LEU A 270 -18.52 -13.66 -5.55
N SER A 271 -19.43 -14.55 -5.16
CA SER A 271 -20.84 -14.20 -4.92
C SER A 271 -20.96 -13.09 -3.87
N GLU A 272 -21.94 -12.20 -3.99
CA GLU A 272 -22.30 -11.26 -2.90
C GLU A 272 -22.64 -11.99 -1.60
N THR A 273 -23.07 -13.26 -1.68
CA THR A 273 -23.31 -14.10 -0.50
C THR A 273 -22.04 -14.66 0.12
N TYR A 274 -20.86 -14.45 -0.47
CA TYR A 274 -19.59 -14.94 0.07
C TYR A 274 -19.34 -14.36 1.45
N CYS A 275 -19.57 -13.05 1.62
CA CYS A 275 -19.51 -12.39 2.93
C CYS A 275 -20.78 -12.57 3.77
N SER A 276 -21.74 -13.41 3.35
CA SER A 276 -22.96 -13.63 4.13
C SER A 276 -22.61 -14.38 5.42
N GLY A 277 -22.59 -13.65 6.53
CA GLY A 277 -22.19 -14.18 7.84
C GLY A 277 -20.73 -13.96 8.18
N ILE A 278 -19.99 -13.21 7.34
CA ILE A 278 -18.65 -12.70 7.64
C ILE A 278 -18.81 -11.20 7.89
N GLY A 279 -18.91 -10.81 9.15
CA GLY A 279 -18.94 -9.42 9.59
C GLY A 279 -17.68 -9.01 10.34
N ARG A 280 -16.87 -9.97 10.77
CA ARG A 280 -15.66 -9.83 11.59
C ARG A 280 -14.58 -10.80 11.15
N CYS A 281 -13.32 -10.49 11.48
CA CYS A 281 -12.21 -11.42 11.23
C CYS A 281 -12.47 -12.79 11.87
N SER A 282 -13.01 -12.85 13.09
CA SER A 282 -13.33 -14.11 13.79
C SER A 282 -14.34 -15.01 13.09
N ASP A 283 -15.07 -14.49 12.09
CA ASP A 283 -16.03 -15.27 11.32
C ASP A 283 -15.33 -16.19 10.31
N TYR A 284 -14.12 -15.84 9.86
CA TYR A 284 -13.30 -16.69 8.99
C TYR A 284 -12.92 -18.00 9.67
N LYS A 285 -12.88 -19.09 8.89
CA LYS A 285 -12.65 -20.46 9.40
C LYS A 285 -11.35 -21.09 8.90
N ASN A 286 -10.63 -20.43 8.02
CA ASN A 286 -9.32 -20.85 7.58
C ASN A 286 -8.39 -19.66 7.31
N GLU A 287 -7.09 -19.95 7.40
CA GLU A 287 -5.99 -19.02 7.19
C GLU A 287 -6.08 -18.27 5.87
N SER A 288 -6.33 -18.98 4.77
CA SER A 288 -6.35 -18.40 3.44
C SER A 288 -7.46 -17.35 3.26
N GLU A 289 -8.65 -17.57 3.83
CA GLU A 289 -9.74 -16.58 3.78
C GLU A 289 -9.46 -15.39 4.69
N CYS A 290 -8.91 -15.65 5.87
CA CYS A 290 -8.55 -14.65 6.86
C CYS A 290 -7.51 -13.66 6.30
N GLU A 291 -6.37 -14.17 5.82
CA GLU A 291 -5.27 -13.34 5.33
C GLU A 291 -5.60 -12.64 4.00
N ASN A 292 -6.63 -13.12 3.28
CA ASN A 292 -7.12 -12.50 2.05
C ASN A 292 -8.33 -11.56 2.29
N ASP A 293 -8.63 -11.19 3.54
CA ASP A 293 -9.76 -10.31 3.89
C ASP A 293 -9.72 -8.98 3.13
N VAL A 294 -8.52 -8.37 3.01
CA VAL A 294 -8.31 -7.08 2.32
C VAL A 294 -8.82 -7.08 0.88
N ASN A 295 -8.84 -8.24 0.23
CA ASN A 295 -9.32 -8.40 -1.15
C ASN A 295 -10.76 -8.94 -1.22
N THR A 296 -11.32 -9.44 -0.11
CA THR A 296 -12.64 -10.10 -0.07
C THR A 296 -13.66 -9.26 0.68
N CYS A 297 -13.91 -9.56 1.96
CA CYS A 297 -14.98 -8.93 2.74
C CYS A 297 -14.56 -7.64 3.43
N ASN A 298 -13.25 -7.39 3.55
CA ASN A 298 -12.66 -6.23 4.20
C ASN A 298 -13.28 -5.95 5.58
N VAL A 299 -13.46 -7.01 6.38
CA VAL A 299 -14.06 -6.95 7.72
C VAL A 299 -13.05 -6.60 8.81
N ALA A 300 -11.76 -6.53 8.49
CA ALA A 300 -10.72 -6.05 9.40
C ALA A 300 -11.06 -4.66 9.96
N GLY A 301 -11.53 -3.75 9.10
CA GLY A 301 -11.96 -2.42 9.51
C GLY A 301 -13.03 -2.45 10.59
N SER A 302 -14.11 -3.18 10.31
CA SER A 302 -15.22 -3.34 11.25
C SER A 302 -14.82 -4.03 12.55
N THR A 303 -13.86 -4.96 12.49
CA THR A 303 -13.34 -5.69 13.66
C THR A 303 -12.54 -4.75 14.56
N VAL A 304 -11.53 -4.08 13.98
CA VAL A 304 -10.60 -3.22 14.74
C VAL A 304 -11.31 -1.96 15.25
N GLU A 305 -12.08 -1.26 14.42
CA GLU A 305 -12.79 -0.03 14.82
C GLU A 305 -13.80 -0.29 15.95
N ALA A 306 -14.49 -1.44 15.92
CA ALA A 306 -15.42 -1.80 16.97
C ALA A 306 -14.73 -2.11 18.32
N ASN A 307 -13.45 -2.48 18.28
CA ASN A 307 -12.66 -2.89 19.45
C ASN A 307 -11.84 -1.73 20.04
N GLU A 308 -11.40 -0.79 19.22
CA GLU A 308 -10.71 0.44 19.67
C GLU A 308 -11.67 1.51 20.22
N GLY A 309 -12.95 1.44 19.87
CA GLY A 309 -13.98 2.37 20.33
C GLY A 309 -14.19 3.59 19.41
N GLY A 310 -15.17 4.42 19.78
CA GLY A 310 -15.74 5.46 18.91
C GLY A 310 -14.79 6.62 18.63
N GLY A 311 -13.95 6.48 17.62
CA GLY A 311 -13.06 7.54 17.14
C GLY A 311 -11.91 7.05 16.28
N PHE A 312 -11.57 5.76 16.36
CA PHE A 312 -10.61 5.14 15.47
C PHE A 312 -11.26 4.78 14.12
N VAL A 313 -10.54 4.99 13.02
CA VAL A 313 -10.95 4.62 11.67
C VAL A 313 -9.75 3.99 10.96
N CYS A 314 -9.94 2.83 10.37
CA CYS A 314 -8.88 2.13 9.64
C CYS A 314 -8.48 2.91 8.37
N GLY A 315 -7.18 2.93 8.08
CA GLY A 315 -6.60 3.75 7.01
C GLY A 315 -6.58 5.25 7.31
N GLN A 316 -6.96 5.67 8.52
CA GLN A 316 -6.82 7.06 8.92
C GLN A 316 -5.36 7.42 9.14
N VAL A 317 -4.96 8.57 8.61
CA VAL A 317 -3.69 9.21 8.91
C VAL A 317 -3.88 10.16 10.09
N THR A 318 -3.08 9.99 11.13
CA THR A 318 -3.04 10.90 12.29
C THR A 318 -1.66 11.50 12.43
N THR A 319 -1.57 12.82 12.57
CA THR A 319 -0.31 13.47 12.90
C THR A 319 -0.02 13.31 14.38
N GLY A 320 1.04 12.57 14.70
CA GLY A 320 1.51 12.28 16.05
C GLY A 320 2.07 13.51 16.77
N ALA A 321 2.37 13.34 18.07
CA ALA A 321 2.87 14.41 18.93
C ALA A 321 4.23 15.01 18.49
N ASP A 322 4.99 14.26 17.71
CA ASP A 322 6.24 14.63 17.05
C ASP A 322 6.04 15.41 15.74
N GLY A 323 4.81 15.49 15.24
CA GLY A 323 4.49 16.10 13.95
C GLY A 323 4.53 15.12 12.78
N CYS A 324 4.71 13.81 13.04
CA CYS A 324 4.79 12.80 12.01
C CYS A 324 3.45 12.14 11.74
N ASP A 325 3.17 11.87 10.48
CA ASP A 325 1.95 11.20 10.09
C ASP A 325 2.07 9.69 10.38
N ILE A 326 1.10 9.16 11.10
CA ILE A 326 0.98 7.74 11.46
C ILE A 326 -0.23 7.18 10.73
N TRP A 327 0.01 6.13 9.97
CA TRP A 327 -0.99 5.40 9.20
C TRP A 327 -1.37 4.15 9.97
N SER A 328 -2.62 4.08 10.41
CA SER A 328 -3.15 2.90 11.11
C SER A 328 -3.89 2.01 10.12
N ASN A 329 -3.25 0.95 9.65
CA ASN A 329 -3.84 -0.04 8.77
C ASN A 329 -4.52 -1.15 9.59
N CYS A 330 -5.57 -1.74 9.03
CA CYS A 330 -6.29 -2.84 9.64
C CYS A 330 -6.30 -4.02 8.69
N GLU A 331 -5.99 -5.20 9.20
CA GLU A 331 -5.99 -6.45 8.46
C GLU A 331 -6.54 -7.58 9.35
N CYS A 332 -6.95 -8.69 8.74
CA CYS A 332 -7.20 -9.91 9.47
C CYS A 332 -5.94 -10.79 9.40
N ILE A 333 -5.49 -11.30 10.55
CA ILE A 333 -4.34 -12.21 10.64
C ILE A 333 -4.78 -13.56 11.20
N TRP A 334 -4.13 -14.63 10.75
CA TRP A 334 -4.37 -15.97 11.25
C TRP A 334 -3.30 -16.35 12.26
N GLU A 335 -3.68 -16.53 13.52
CA GLU A 335 -2.77 -16.91 14.59
C GLU A 335 -3.46 -17.95 15.50
N ASP A 336 -2.73 -18.98 15.91
CA ASP A 336 -3.23 -20.04 16.80
C ASP A 336 -4.55 -20.72 16.34
N GLU A 337 -4.70 -20.96 15.03
CA GLU A 337 -5.90 -21.53 14.39
C GLU A 337 -7.16 -20.66 14.47
N GLU A 338 -7.01 -19.37 14.80
CA GLU A 338 -8.09 -18.39 14.86
C GLU A 338 -7.76 -17.18 13.97
N CYS A 339 -8.79 -16.59 13.37
CA CYS A 339 -8.66 -15.34 12.63
C CYS A 339 -8.94 -14.16 13.55
N MET A 340 -8.02 -13.21 13.60
CA MET A 340 -8.03 -12.09 14.53
C MET A 340 -7.93 -10.78 13.77
N GLY A 341 -8.59 -9.73 14.27
CA GLY A 341 -8.36 -8.38 13.74
C GLY A 341 -6.98 -7.90 14.18
N ASN A 342 -6.26 -7.22 13.30
CA ASN A 342 -4.94 -6.67 13.59
C ASN A 342 -4.88 -5.22 13.13
N ARG A 343 -4.46 -4.33 14.02
CA ARG A 343 -4.07 -2.97 13.68
C ARG A 343 -2.56 -2.92 13.53
N VAL A 344 -2.07 -2.35 12.44
CA VAL A 344 -0.64 -2.07 12.22
C VAL A 344 -0.45 -0.56 12.13
N ASP A 345 0.38 -0.01 13.01
CA ASP A 345 0.71 1.41 13.01
C ASP A 345 2.05 1.64 12.30
N VAL A 346 1.99 2.31 11.14
CA VAL A 346 3.13 2.62 10.26
C VAL A 346 3.39 4.11 10.33
N ILE A 347 4.66 4.52 10.40
CA ILE A 347 5.04 5.93 10.35
C ILE A 347 5.31 6.29 8.90
N ASP A 348 4.83 7.45 8.45
CA ASP A 348 5.18 8.01 7.15
C ASP A 348 6.71 8.05 6.99
N GLU A 349 7.17 7.56 5.85
CA GLU A 349 8.58 7.40 5.50
C GLU A 349 9.35 8.73 5.59
N VAL A 350 8.68 9.87 5.36
CA VAL A 350 9.29 11.21 5.51
C VAL A 350 9.76 11.50 6.94
N CYS A 351 9.28 10.74 7.93
CA CYS A 351 9.54 10.96 9.34
C CYS A 351 10.53 9.99 9.99
N SER A 352 11.00 8.95 9.29
CA SER A 352 12.00 8.01 9.83
C SER A 352 13.42 8.58 9.92
N ASP A 353 13.69 9.70 9.23
CA ASP A 353 15.07 10.12 8.93
C ASP A 353 15.70 11.06 9.96
N GLU A 354 14.92 11.68 10.86
CA GLU A 354 15.47 12.69 11.80
C GLU A 354 16.06 12.15 13.11
N GLY A 355 16.05 10.83 13.37
CA GLY A 355 16.63 10.35 14.64
C GLY A 355 16.47 8.89 15.03
N GLY A 356 16.31 7.96 14.08
CA GLY A 356 16.08 6.54 14.40
C GLY A 356 14.63 6.25 14.81
N THR A 357 13.70 7.02 14.25
CA THR A 357 12.26 6.73 14.28
C THR A 357 11.99 5.53 13.36
N PRO A 358 11.41 4.43 13.87
CA PRO A 358 11.18 3.24 13.07
C PRO A 358 10.04 3.48 12.07
N SER A 359 10.12 2.90 10.87
CA SER A 359 9.04 2.96 9.87
C SER A 359 7.76 2.24 10.33
N LYS A 360 7.85 1.39 11.35
CA LYS A 360 6.71 0.67 11.96
C LYS A 360 6.80 0.73 13.48
N ILE A 361 5.70 1.08 14.13
CA ILE A 361 5.64 1.18 15.60
C ILE A 361 5.43 -0.22 16.19
N GLY A 362 4.35 -0.88 15.81
CA GLY A 362 3.92 -2.15 16.35
C GLY A 362 2.58 -2.57 15.77
N SER A 363 2.04 -3.65 16.32
CA SER A 363 0.72 -4.13 15.95
C SER A 363 -0.11 -4.49 17.18
N CYS A 364 -1.43 -4.24 17.10
CA CYS A 364 -2.40 -4.63 18.11
C CYS A 364 -3.34 -5.67 17.54
N SER A 365 -3.30 -6.89 18.09
CA SER A 365 -4.17 -7.99 17.66
C SER A 365 -5.35 -8.14 18.62
N TYR A 366 -6.56 -8.31 18.09
CA TYR A 366 -7.79 -8.48 18.84
C TYR A 366 -8.34 -9.89 18.61
N ASN A 367 -8.21 -10.74 19.62
CA ASN A 367 -8.83 -12.06 19.62
C ASN A 367 -10.25 -11.94 20.17
N GLU A 368 -11.25 -12.06 19.29
CA GLU A 368 -12.65 -11.97 19.67
C GLU A 368 -13.20 -13.32 20.14
N ASN A 369 -13.76 -13.33 21.35
CA ASN A 369 -14.50 -14.44 21.90
C ASN A 369 -16.00 -14.18 21.80
N THR A 370 -16.66 -15.01 20.99
CA THR A 370 -18.06 -14.87 20.58
C THR A 370 -18.89 -16.07 21.06
N THR A 371 -19.09 -16.20 22.37
CA THR A 371 -19.95 -17.28 22.91
C THR A 371 -21.46 -17.02 22.76
N ASP A 372 -21.86 -15.84 22.29
CA ASP A 372 -23.26 -15.41 22.21
C ASP A 372 -23.91 -15.85 20.89
N ASP A 373 -25.10 -16.46 20.99
CA ASP A 373 -25.89 -16.98 19.87
C ASP A 373 -27.06 -16.06 19.48
N CYS A 374 -27.10 -14.84 20.01
CA CYS A 374 -28.13 -13.85 19.75
C CYS A 374 -29.55 -14.23 20.24
N ALA A 375 -29.68 -15.22 21.15
CA ALA A 375 -30.99 -15.69 21.60
C ALA A 375 -31.86 -14.62 22.28
N ASP A 376 -31.27 -13.55 22.83
CA ASP A 376 -31.98 -12.46 23.50
C ASP A 376 -32.17 -11.20 22.62
N GLY A 377 -31.76 -11.26 21.35
CA GLY A 377 -31.81 -10.16 20.41
C GLY A 377 -30.60 -9.23 20.45
N PHE A 378 -29.61 -9.54 21.28
CA PHE A 378 -28.33 -8.86 21.33
C PHE A 378 -27.19 -9.86 21.11
N TYR A 379 -26.13 -9.39 20.48
CA TYR A 379 -24.90 -10.14 20.29
C TYR A 379 -23.82 -9.51 21.16
N MET A 380 -23.50 -10.16 22.28
CA MET A 380 -22.39 -9.78 23.13
C MET A 380 -21.12 -10.51 22.73
N TYR A 381 -20.03 -9.77 22.62
CA TYR A 381 -18.72 -10.34 22.41
C TYR A 381 -17.69 -9.61 23.26
N SER A 382 -16.59 -10.29 23.55
CA SER A 382 -15.45 -9.75 24.27
C SER A 382 -14.19 -10.04 23.50
N TRP A 383 -13.16 -9.22 23.65
CA TRP A 383 -11.88 -9.46 23.00
C TRP A 383 -10.73 -9.34 23.99
N ILE A 384 -9.68 -10.11 23.72
CA ILE A 384 -8.37 -9.94 24.34
C ILE A 384 -7.52 -9.21 23.31
N ALA A 385 -6.97 -8.06 23.71
CA ALA A 385 -6.01 -7.33 22.91
C ALA A 385 -4.59 -7.69 23.33
N SER A 386 -3.71 -7.87 22.35
CA SER A 386 -2.29 -8.13 22.54
C SER A 386 -1.48 -7.19 21.66
N TYR A 387 -0.60 -6.40 22.28
CA TYR A 387 0.29 -5.50 21.55
C TYR A 387 1.65 -6.17 21.33
N LEU A 388 2.14 -6.12 20.09
CA LEU A 388 3.46 -6.59 19.71
C LEU A 388 4.27 -5.44 19.10
N TRP A 389 5.41 -5.12 19.71
CA TRP A 389 6.33 -4.14 19.16
C TRP A 389 6.96 -4.65 17.87
N ASN A 390 7.15 -3.76 16.90
CA ASN A 390 7.87 -4.11 15.70
C ASN A 390 9.37 -4.34 16.04
N PRO A 391 10.02 -5.40 15.50
CA PRO A 391 11.45 -5.64 15.76
C PRO A 391 12.39 -4.48 15.41
N ILE A 392 12.04 -3.63 14.44
CA ILE A 392 12.84 -2.44 14.11
C ILE A 392 12.65 -1.30 15.12
N ASN A 393 11.57 -1.32 15.89
CA ASN A 393 11.25 -0.34 16.91
C ASN A 393 11.90 -0.70 18.25
N ILE A 394 13.21 -0.96 18.29
CA ILE A 394 13.91 -1.37 19.51
C ILE A 394 15.11 -0.45 19.76
N ASN A 395 15.10 0.23 20.90
CA ASN A 395 16.24 0.98 21.40
C ASN A 395 16.76 0.41 22.73
N THR A 396 18.04 0.04 22.73
CA THR A 396 18.70 -0.57 23.90
C THR A 396 19.21 0.45 24.91
N THR A 397 19.29 1.72 24.51
CA THR A 397 19.75 2.81 25.37
C THR A 397 18.56 3.55 25.97
N PRO A 398 18.59 3.92 27.27
CA PRO A 398 17.53 4.72 27.85
C PRO A 398 17.37 6.06 27.14
N VAL A 399 16.26 6.22 26.44
CA VAL A 399 15.89 7.49 25.81
C VAL A 399 14.97 8.23 26.77
N SER A 400 15.36 9.43 27.19
CA SER A 400 14.49 10.28 28.00
C SER A 400 13.60 11.11 27.08
N GLY A 401 12.29 10.89 27.11
CA GLY A 401 11.35 11.71 26.36
C GLY A 401 9.91 11.19 26.45
N PRO A 402 8.92 12.01 26.09
CA PRO A 402 7.51 11.59 26.04
C PRO A 402 7.20 10.68 24.85
N LEU A 403 8.11 10.57 23.88
CA LEU A 403 7.90 9.80 22.64
C LEU A 403 8.37 8.33 22.73
N TRP A 404 9.02 7.95 23.83
CA TRP A 404 9.57 6.61 24.01
C TRP A 404 9.02 5.97 25.28
N VAL A 405 8.57 4.73 25.19
CA VAL A 405 8.03 3.92 26.29
C VAL A 405 8.92 2.71 26.54
N LEU A 406 9.07 2.31 27.80
CA LEU A 406 9.82 1.09 28.17
C LEU A 406 8.86 -0.10 28.07
N GLY A 407 9.10 -0.98 27.08
CA GLY A 407 8.30 -2.16 26.84
C GLY A 407 8.48 -3.24 27.91
N GLY A 408 7.55 -4.20 27.94
CA GLY A 408 7.60 -5.35 28.84
C GLY A 408 8.78 -6.31 28.58
N ASP A 409 9.41 -6.21 27.41
CA ASP A 409 10.61 -6.93 27.00
C ASP A 409 11.92 -6.30 27.53
N GLY A 410 11.84 -5.10 28.11
CA GLY A 410 12.96 -4.36 28.68
C GLY A 410 13.67 -3.41 27.70
N TYR A 411 13.14 -3.21 26.50
CA TYR A 411 13.66 -2.24 25.53
C TYR A 411 12.81 -0.97 25.48
N TRP A 412 13.39 0.11 24.96
CA TRP A 412 12.66 1.35 24.70
C TRP A 412 12.10 1.33 23.29
N HIS A 413 10.80 1.60 23.17
CA HIS A 413 10.09 1.65 21.91
C HIS A 413 9.56 3.05 21.65
N TYR A 414 9.64 3.47 20.41
CA TYR A 414 9.03 4.69 19.91
C TYR A 414 7.51 4.53 19.93
N ASP A 415 6.81 5.39 20.65
CA ASP A 415 5.36 5.42 20.74
C ASP A 415 4.87 6.84 21.09
N PRO A 416 4.85 7.76 20.11
CA PRO A 416 4.57 9.18 20.34
C PRO A 416 3.15 9.45 20.81
N ASP A 417 2.22 8.55 20.47
CA ASP A 417 0.78 8.70 20.73
C ASP A 417 0.25 7.70 21.76
N GLY A 418 1.10 6.87 22.36
CA GLY A 418 0.70 5.86 23.34
C GLY A 418 -0.17 4.74 22.73
N LYS A 419 0.11 4.33 21.50
CA LYS A 419 -0.58 3.28 20.75
C LYS A 419 -0.58 1.95 21.51
N GLU A 420 0.49 1.61 22.22
CA GLU A 420 0.51 0.41 23.08
C GLU A 420 -0.58 0.48 24.16
N ALA A 421 -0.72 1.64 24.80
CA ALA A 421 -1.72 1.84 25.85
C ALA A 421 -3.16 1.89 25.33
N THR A 422 -3.37 2.13 24.03
CA THR A 422 -4.70 2.04 23.40
C THR A 422 -5.13 0.61 23.10
N CYS A 423 -4.17 -0.33 23.01
CA CYS A 423 -4.40 -1.73 22.72
C CYS A 423 -4.97 -2.47 23.94
N GLU A 424 -6.23 -2.19 24.28
CA GLU A 424 -6.90 -2.73 25.46
C GLU A 424 -7.98 -3.75 25.09
N GLY A 425 -8.06 -4.84 25.87
CA GLY A 425 -9.15 -5.80 25.77
C GLY A 425 -10.47 -5.20 26.28
N GLY A 426 -11.59 -5.69 25.77
CA GLY A 426 -12.90 -5.11 26.08
C GLY A 426 -14.07 -6.02 25.78
N SER A 427 -15.26 -5.45 25.81
CA SER A 427 -16.49 -6.09 25.36
C SER A 427 -17.46 -5.07 24.77
N ASN A 428 -18.31 -5.55 23.88
CA ASN A 428 -19.30 -4.71 23.21
C ASN A 428 -20.58 -5.53 22.95
N GLN A 429 -21.66 -4.81 22.66
CA GLN A 429 -22.99 -5.36 22.46
C GLN A 429 -23.59 -4.75 21.19
N VAL A 430 -23.85 -5.59 20.21
CA VAL A 430 -24.51 -5.19 18.96
C VAL A 430 -25.95 -5.68 18.99
N ILE A 431 -26.89 -4.88 18.48
CA ILE A 431 -28.27 -5.34 18.29
C ILE A 431 -28.24 -6.29 17.10
N CYS A 432 -28.70 -7.52 17.28
CA CYS A 432 -28.74 -8.45 16.18
C CYS A 432 -29.64 -7.95 15.05
N PRO A 433 -29.32 -8.25 13.78
CA PRO A 433 -30.27 -8.03 12.71
C PRO A 433 -31.58 -8.71 13.11
N ALA A 434 -32.68 -7.97 13.10
CA ALA A 434 -33.98 -8.52 13.45
C ALA A 434 -34.21 -9.72 12.54
N GLN A 435 -34.10 -10.93 13.08
CA GLN A 435 -34.56 -12.11 12.40
C GLN A 435 -36.08 -11.94 12.34
N ILE A 436 -36.56 -11.39 11.23
CA ILE A 436 -37.98 -11.43 10.92
C ILE A 436 -38.25 -12.91 10.68
N GLU A 437 -38.53 -13.64 11.75
CA GLU A 437 -39.30 -14.87 11.65
C GLU A 437 -40.59 -14.45 10.98
N LEU A 438 -40.65 -14.53 9.65
CA LEU A 438 -41.88 -14.32 8.92
C LEU A 438 -42.85 -15.34 9.52
N PRO A 439 -43.86 -14.92 10.32
CA PRO A 439 -44.66 -15.85 11.10
C PRO A 439 -45.43 -16.81 10.19
N PHE A 440 -45.44 -16.56 8.88
CA PHE A 440 -46.04 -17.36 7.83
C PHE A 440 -45.31 -18.67 7.47
N PHE A 441 -44.07 -18.91 7.90
CA PHE A 441 -43.30 -20.12 7.51
C PHE A 441 -43.03 -21.12 8.65
N GLY A 442 -43.75 -21.04 9.77
CA GLY A 442 -43.71 -22.11 10.79
C GLY A 442 -44.24 -23.45 10.26
N TYR A 443 -43.76 -24.57 10.81
CA TYR A 443 -44.19 -25.93 10.44
C TYR A 443 -45.72 -26.11 10.47
N THR A 444 -46.40 -25.45 11.42
CA THR A 444 -47.87 -25.41 11.49
C THR A 444 -48.50 -24.72 10.29
N ASN A 445 -47.94 -23.60 9.83
CA ASN A 445 -48.43 -22.87 8.65
C ASN A 445 -48.13 -23.62 7.35
N PHE A 446 -47.00 -24.32 7.28
CA PHE A 446 -46.73 -25.27 6.20
C PHE A 446 -47.79 -26.38 6.15
N ILE A 447 -48.11 -27.01 7.28
CA ILE A 447 -49.17 -28.03 7.36
C ILE A 447 -50.53 -27.45 6.96
N ILE A 448 -50.92 -26.29 7.51
CA ILE A 448 -52.19 -25.64 7.17
C ILE A 448 -52.26 -25.35 5.67
N THR A 449 -51.17 -24.85 5.08
CA THR A 449 -51.09 -24.56 3.65
C THR A 449 -51.27 -25.83 2.82
N VAL A 450 -50.59 -26.93 3.18
CA VAL A 450 -50.75 -28.24 2.52
C VAL A 450 -52.20 -28.73 2.64
N ILE A 451 -52.83 -28.61 3.82
CA ILE A 451 -54.23 -29.01 4.04
C ILE A 451 -55.16 -28.17 3.15
N VAL A 452 -54.97 -26.85 3.10
CA VAL A 452 -55.79 -25.95 2.27
C VAL A 452 -55.64 -26.30 0.79
N ILE A 453 -54.43 -26.55 0.30
CA ILE A 453 -54.17 -26.99 -1.07
C ILE A 453 -54.88 -28.32 -1.37
N VAL A 454 -54.80 -29.30 -0.47
CA VAL A 454 -55.48 -30.59 -0.61
C VAL A 454 -57.00 -30.43 -0.64
N LEU A 455 -57.57 -29.61 0.26
CA LEU A 455 -59.00 -29.34 0.29
C LEU A 455 -59.49 -28.63 -0.97
N LEU A 456 -58.75 -27.64 -1.46
CA LEU A 456 -59.03 -26.97 -2.73
C LEU A 456 -58.98 -27.96 -3.89
N TYR A 457 -58.00 -28.85 -3.93
CA TYR A 457 -57.89 -29.89 -4.95
C TYR A 457 -59.07 -30.87 -4.90
N ILE A 458 -59.48 -31.32 -3.71
CA ILE A 458 -60.67 -32.16 -3.53
C ILE A 458 -61.93 -31.44 -4.00
N ALA A 459 -62.13 -30.18 -3.63
CA ALA A 459 -63.29 -29.39 -4.03
C ALA A 459 -63.35 -29.20 -5.55
N MET A 460 -62.22 -28.89 -6.18
CA MET A 460 -62.10 -28.79 -7.64
C MET A 460 -62.40 -30.13 -8.33
N ASN A 461 -61.90 -31.25 -7.79
CA ASN A 461 -62.12 -32.58 -8.37
C ASN A 461 -63.57 -33.08 -8.18
N GLN A 462 -64.20 -32.78 -7.05
CA GLN A 462 -65.63 -33.06 -6.83
C GLN A 462 -66.52 -32.28 -7.80
N LYS A 463 -66.17 -31.01 -8.07
CA LYS A 463 -66.88 -30.20 -9.08
C LYS A 463 -66.76 -30.80 -10.48
N LYS A 464 -65.59 -31.37 -10.83
CA LYS A 464 -65.34 -32.04 -12.11
C LYS A 464 -66.12 -33.34 -12.31
N ARG A 465 -66.55 -34.02 -11.24
CA ARG A 465 -67.39 -35.24 -11.30
C ARG A 465 -68.89 -34.98 -11.37
N ARG A 466 -69.34 -33.73 -11.20
CA ARG A 466 -70.75 -33.33 -11.28
C ARG A 466 -71.17 -32.78 -12.63
N HIS A 467 -70.22 -32.64 -13.55
CA HIS A 467 -70.43 -32.55 -15.00
C HIS A 467 -70.04 -33.88 -15.61
#